data_AF-A0A174T7B5-F1
#
_entry.id   AF-A0A174T7B5-F1
#
_cell.length_a   1.000
_cell.length_b   1.000
_cell.length_c   1.000
_cell.angle_alpha   90.00
_cell.angle_beta   90.00
_cell.angle_gamma   90.00
#
_symmetry.space_group_name_H-M   'P 1'
#
loop_
_entity.id
_entity.type
_entity.pdbx_description
1 polymer ?
#
loop_
_entity_poly.entity_id
_entity_poly.type
_entity_poly.pdbx_seq_one_letter_code
_entity_poly.pdbx_strand_id
1 'polypeptide(L)'
;MTAQISKSEQDERGLLPYPVIIAATKGDPEAMNIVVQHYESYIASLSMRKLRDERGNIYWGIDEDIRDRLRSRLMRAVLSFKV
;
A
#
# COMPACT_ATOMS: atom_id res chain seq x y z
N MET A 1 -38.84 18.23 1.82
CA MET A 1 -38.50 17.10 0.94
C MET A 1 -37.01 16.84 1.08
N THR A 2 -36.61 15.99 2.02
CA THR A 2 -35.22 15.61 2.26
C THR A 2 -34.87 14.49 1.28
N ALA A 3 -33.98 14.78 0.33
CA ALA A 3 -33.51 13.82 -0.65
C ALA A 3 -32.80 12.67 0.09
N GLN A 4 -33.21 11.44 -0.24
CA GLN A 4 -32.62 10.22 0.25
C GLN A 4 -31.17 10.12 -0.25
N ILE A 5 -30.21 10.14 0.67
CA ILE A 5 -28.83 9.75 0.39
C ILE A 5 -28.86 8.25 0.12
N SER A 6 -28.70 7.88 -1.14
CA SER A 6 -28.68 6.49 -1.60
C SER A 6 -27.55 5.75 -0.89
N LYS A 7 -27.96 4.67 -0.21
CA LYS A 7 -27.16 3.79 0.62
C LYS A 7 -26.29 2.89 -0.28
N SER A 8 -25.21 3.44 -0.84
CA SER A 8 -24.17 2.67 -1.55
C SER A 8 -22.74 3.18 -1.33
N GLU A 9 -22.53 4.32 -0.68
CA GLU A 9 -21.20 4.95 -0.53
C GLU A 9 -20.37 4.47 0.68
N GLN A 10 -20.82 3.44 1.41
CA GLN A 10 -20.20 3.07 2.69
C GLN A 10 -19.30 1.81 2.64
N ASP A 11 -19.22 1.09 1.52
CA ASP A 11 -18.43 -0.15 1.39
C ASP A 11 -17.05 0.04 0.72
N GLU A 12 -16.74 1.25 0.26
CA GLU A 12 -15.45 1.59 -0.37
C GLU A 12 -14.41 2.16 0.62
N ARG A 13 -14.71 2.18 1.93
CA ARG A 13 -13.95 2.92 2.97
C ARG A 13 -12.49 2.48 3.21
N GLY A 14 -11.98 1.55 2.43
CA GLY A 14 -10.58 1.15 2.43
C GLY A 14 -10.09 0.67 1.06
N LEU A 15 -10.83 0.90 -0.01
CA LEU A 15 -10.39 0.54 -1.36
C LEU A 15 -9.76 1.75 -2.06
N LEU A 16 -8.76 1.49 -2.89
CA LEU A 16 -8.22 2.49 -3.79
C LEU A 16 -9.26 2.84 -4.86
N PRO A 17 -9.49 4.13 -5.16
CA PRO A 17 -10.39 4.52 -6.23
C PRO A 17 -9.98 3.87 -7.55
N TYR A 18 -10.94 3.27 -8.25
CA TYR A 18 -10.68 2.61 -9.53
C TYR A 18 -9.89 3.48 -10.54
N PRO A 19 -10.18 4.80 -10.70
CA PRO A 19 -9.39 5.66 -11.57
C PRO A 19 -7.90 5.71 -11.21
N VAL A 20 -7.55 5.66 -9.92
CA VAL A 20 -6.16 5.63 -9.44
C VAL A 20 -5.50 4.32 -9.86
N ILE A 21 -6.20 3.19 -9.74
CA ILE A 21 -5.68 1.88 -10.17
C ILE A 21 -5.40 1.90 -11.67
N ILE A 22 -6.32 2.40 -12.49
CA ILE A 22 -6.13 2.53 -13.95
C ILE A 22 -4.95 3.45 -14.32
N ALA A 23 -4.80 4.59 -13.63
CA ALA A 23 -3.69 5.49 -13.89
C ALA A 23 -2.36 4.83 -13.52
N ALA A 24 -2.30 4.15 -12.38
CA ALA A 24 -1.11 3.47 -11.91
C ALA A 24 -0.68 2.31 -12.83
N THR A 25 -1.63 1.54 -13.40
CA THR A 25 -1.31 0.47 -14.37
C THR A 25 -0.75 1.01 -15.68
N LYS A 26 -1.09 2.26 -16.04
CA LYS A 26 -0.53 2.98 -17.19
C LYS A 26 0.84 3.61 -16.91
N GLY A 27 1.37 3.48 -15.69
CA GLY A 27 2.67 4.01 -15.30
C GLY A 27 2.66 5.45 -14.82
N ASP A 28 1.50 6.01 -14.45
CA ASP A 28 1.40 7.33 -13.82
C ASP A 28 2.14 7.34 -12.46
N PRO A 29 3.18 8.17 -12.29
CA PRO A 29 3.96 8.21 -11.04
C PRO A 29 3.17 8.68 -9.81
N GLU A 30 2.25 9.63 -9.98
CA GLU A 30 1.44 10.15 -8.87
C GLU A 30 0.44 9.07 -8.41
N ALA A 31 -0.23 8.43 -9.37
CA ALA A 31 -1.14 7.32 -9.07
C ALA A 31 -0.41 6.14 -8.42
N MET A 32 0.79 5.79 -8.91
CA MET A 32 1.63 4.75 -8.30
C MET A 32 2.00 5.09 -6.85
N ASN A 33 2.33 6.36 -6.57
CA ASN A 33 2.64 6.78 -5.20
C ASN A 33 1.42 6.66 -4.28
N ILE A 34 0.23 7.02 -4.74
CA ILE A 34 -1.02 6.83 -3.99
C ILE A 34 -1.24 5.35 -3.65
N VAL A 35 -1.04 4.45 -4.62
CA VAL A 35 -1.15 3.00 -4.40
C VAL A 35 -0.14 2.53 -3.33
N VAL A 36 1.11 2.96 -3.42
CA VAL A 36 2.14 2.57 -2.45
C VAL A 36 1.85 3.10 -1.05
N GLN A 37 1.44 4.37 -0.93
CA GLN A 37 1.05 4.98 0.35
C GLN A 37 -0.13 4.25 1.00
N HIS A 38 -1.12 3.85 0.20
CA HIS A 38 -2.26 3.08 0.69
C HIS A 38 -1.86 1.75 1.36
N TYR A 39 -0.82 1.09 0.85
CA TYR A 39 -0.31 -0.17 1.39
C TYR A 39 0.85 0.00 2.39
N GLU A 40 1.25 1.22 2.75
CA GLU A 40 2.44 1.49 3.56
C GLU A 40 2.38 0.82 4.94
N SER A 41 1.24 0.91 5.64
CA SER A 41 1.04 0.28 6.94
C SER A 41 1.10 -1.25 6.87
N TYR A 42 0.55 -1.82 5.80
CA TYR A 42 0.58 -3.27 5.57
C TYR A 42 1.99 -3.74 5.27
N ILE A 43 2.71 -3.04 4.39
CA ILE A 43 4.13 -3.31 4.11
C ILE A 43 4.95 -3.20 5.40
N ALA A 44 4.75 -2.17 6.21
CA ALA A 44 5.46 -1.99 7.47
C ALA A 44 5.24 -3.19 8.42
N SER A 45 3.99 -3.64 8.58
CA SER A 45 3.66 -4.82 9.41
C SER A 45 4.33 -6.10 8.91
N LEU A 46 4.35 -6.34 7.59
CA LEU A 46 5.01 -7.51 6.98
C LEU A 46 6.54 -7.44 7.06
N SER A 47 7.07 -6.24 7.22
CA SER A 47 8.51 -5.99 7.33
C SER A 47 9.01 -6.03 8.77
N MET A 48 8.13 -6.21 9.78
CA MET A 48 8.56 -6.29 11.17
C MET A 48 9.34 -7.57 11.44
N ARG A 49 10.53 -7.43 12.01
CA ARG A 49 11.44 -8.52 12.37
C ARG A 49 12.10 -8.24 13.72
N LYS A 50 12.65 -9.30 14.33
CA LYS A 50 13.58 -9.17 15.44
C LYS A 50 14.93 -8.75 14.87
N LEU A 51 15.36 -7.54 15.17
CA LEU A 51 16.64 -6.99 14.78
C LEU A 51 17.59 -7.01 15.98
N ARG A 52 18.88 -7.01 15.70
CA ARG A 52 19.93 -6.95 16.71
C ARG A 52 20.70 -5.65 16.53
N ASP A 53 20.80 -4.87 17.61
CA ASP A 53 21.65 -3.68 17.60
C ASP A 53 23.14 -4.06 17.71
N GLU A 54 24.01 -3.07 17.55
CA GLU A 54 25.47 -3.22 17.67
C GLU A 54 25.91 -3.67 19.08
N ARG A 55 25.07 -3.42 20.09
CA ARG A 55 25.30 -3.80 21.50
C ARG A 55 24.79 -5.21 21.79
N GLY A 56 24.21 -5.89 20.81
CA GLY A 56 23.71 -7.24 20.88
C GLY A 56 22.28 -7.39 21.40
N ASN A 57 21.57 -6.29 21.70
CA ASN A 57 20.17 -6.31 22.15
C ASN A 57 19.23 -6.64 21.00
N ILE A 58 18.21 -7.43 21.30
CA ILE A 58 17.18 -7.81 20.33
C ILE A 58 15.94 -6.94 20.54
N TYR A 59 15.46 -6.30 19.49
CA TYR A 59 14.24 -5.50 19.50
C TYR A 59 13.40 -5.77 18.25
N TRP A 60 12.13 -5.41 18.30
CA TRP A 60 11.26 -5.43 17.12
C TRP A 60 11.46 -4.14 16.33
N GLY A 61 11.87 -4.27 15.07
CA GLY A 61 12.06 -3.15 14.15
C GLY A 61 11.59 -3.51 12.76
N ILE A 62 11.49 -2.49 11.92
CA ILE A 62 11.22 -2.68 10.49
C ILE A 62 12.53 -3.09 9.82
N ASP A 63 12.50 -4.22 9.14
CA ASP A 63 13.56 -4.63 8.23
C ASP A 63 13.42 -3.82 6.92
N GLU A 64 14.32 -2.86 6.75
CA GLU A 64 14.32 -1.90 5.64
C GLU A 64 14.49 -2.59 4.27
N ASP A 65 15.34 -3.61 4.19
CA ASP A 65 15.55 -4.37 2.96
C ASP A 65 14.28 -5.13 2.55
N ILE A 66 13.58 -5.71 3.53
CA ILE A 66 12.28 -6.37 3.29
C ILE A 66 11.24 -5.34 2.86
N ARG A 67 11.17 -4.18 3.52
CA ARG A 67 10.24 -3.10 3.19
C ARG A 67 10.41 -2.64 1.74
N ASP A 68 11.64 -2.36 1.34
CA ASP A 68 11.96 -1.89 -0.01
C ASP A 68 11.70 -2.96 -1.07
N ARG A 69 11.97 -4.22 -0.74
CA ARG A 69 11.64 -5.36 -1.62
C ARG A 69 10.13 -5.52 -1.80
N LEU A 70 9.34 -5.37 -0.73
CA LEU A 70 7.88 -5.44 -0.80
C LEU A 70 7.32 -4.28 -1.62
N ARG A 71 7.80 -3.05 -1.39
CA ARG A 71 7.43 -1.86 -2.18
C ARG A 71 7.73 -2.05 -3.67
N SER A 72 8.93 -2.52 -3.99
CA SER A 72 9.34 -2.79 -5.38
C SER A 72 8.48 -3.86 -6.05
N ARG A 73 8.11 -4.91 -5.31
CA ARG A 73 7.22 -5.98 -5.82
C ARG A 73 5.81 -5.49 -6.05
N LEU A 74 5.27 -4.67 -5.14
CA LEU A 74 3.96 -4.05 -5.31
C LEU A 74 3.92 -3.21 -6.58
N MET A 75 4.89 -2.31 -6.79
CA MET A 75 4.95 -1.46 -7.98
C MET A 75 4.99 -2.28 -9.28
N ARG A 76 5.80 -3.35 -9.34
CA ARG A 76 5.83 -4.26 -10.49
C ARG A 76 4.50 -4.98 -10.70
N ALA A 77 3.89 -5.46 -9.62
CA ALA A 77 2.60 -6.14 -9.70
C ALA A 77 1.52 -5.22 -10.27
N VAL A 78 1.47 -3.96 -9.82
CA VAL A 78 0.55 -2.92 -10.32
C VAL A 78 0.75 -2.68 -11.82
N LEU A 79 1.99 -2.53 -12.29
CA LEU A 79 2.26 -2.35 -13.73
C LEU A 79 1.83 -3.55 -14.59
N SER A 80 1.83 -4.76 -14.01
CA SER A 80 1.38 -5.99 -14.68
C SER A 80 -0.09 -6.35 -14.44
N PHE A 81 -0.81 -5.53 -13.66
CA PHE A 81 -2.16 -5.83 -13.22
C PHE A 81 -3.13 -5.72 -14.40
N LYS A 82 -3.85 -6.81 -14.66
CA LYS A 82 -4.89 -6.86 -15.70
C LYS A 82 -6.18 -6.31 -15.13
N VAL A 83 -6.73 -5.32 -15.81
CA VAL A 83 -8.00 -4.67 -15.47
C VAL A 83 -9.09 -5.10 -16.44
#